data_AF-A0A401FPG4-F1
#
_entry.id   AF-A0A401FPG4-F1
#
_cell.length_a   1.000
_cell.length_b   1.000
_cell.length_c   1.000
_cell.angle_alpha   90.00
_cell.angle_beta   90.00
_cell.angle_gamma   90.00
#
_symmetry.space_group_name_H-M   'P 1'
#
loop_
_entity.id
_entity.type
_entity.pdbx_description
1 polymer ?
#
loop_
_entity_poly.entity_id
_entity_poly.type
_entity_poly.pdbx_seq_one_letter_code
_entity_poly.pdbx_strand_id
1 'polypeptide(L)'
;MKWDKLSKMQLANRVNSTPEAVDKLVHRLVEYETFDEELFKTENVLTSVRIQNTYIEATKRRKNAHHDEFWLLDDEPMQNQVQPDQSEEPVKKDSTDNLDDSKAEKAKLLPSDEAEQRMNDEFIQGFWQNYPKRQKYQEALAEYTKAREFGATEKEIIDGVKNYSKYLKAKGKGDGYTALPTTWLAGKRWQDDYDLTPETAGAKQRSPVSYESFDDSVIPF
;
A
#
# COMPACT_ATOMS: atom_id res chain seq x y z
N MET A 1 19.78 -4.11 16.89
CA MET A 1 20.85 -5.08 16.55
C MET A 1 22.21 -4.42 16.82
N LYS A 2 23.14 -5.06 17.56
CA LYS A 2 24.49 -4.49 17.79
C LYS A 2 25.38 -4.66 16.55
N TRP A 3 26.11 -3.61 16.18
CA TRP A 3 27.04 -3.52 15.08
C TRP A 3 28.44 -3.90 15.55
N ASP A 4 28.69 -5.20 15.60
CA ASP A 4 29.97 -5.76 16.00
C ASP A 4 30.73 -6.34 14.79
N LYS A 5 31.97 -6.78 15.01
CA LYS A 5 32.81 -7.39 13.97
C LYS A 5 32.11 -8.57 13.29
N LEU A 6 31.36 -9.37 14.05
CA LEU A 6 30.63 -10.52 13.52
C LEU A 6 29.51 -10.08 12.58
N SER A 7 28.67 -9.13 13.00
CA SER A 7 27.58 -8.58 12.20
C SER A 7 28.08 -7.93 10.92
N LYS A 8 29.19 -7.20 11.00
CA LYS A 8 29.88 -6.60 9.87
C LYS A 8 30.34 -7.65 8.86
N MET A 9 30.98 -8.73 9.32
CA MET A 9 31.39 -9.82 8.45
C MET A 9 30.22 -10.59 7.84
N GLN A 10 29.15 -10.82 8.61
CA GLN A 10 27.95 -11.49 8.12
C GLN A 10 27.27 -10.68 7.01
N LEU A 11 27.17 -9.36 7.20
CA LEU A 11 26.58 -8.49 6.18
C LEU A 11 27.48 -8.44 4.94
N ALA A 12 28.79 -8.27 5.11
CA ALA A 12 29.77 -8.30 4.03
C ALA A 12 29.67 -9.57 3.16
N ASN A 13 29.55 -10.73 3.81
CA ASN A 13 29.36 -12.01 3.11
C ASN A 13 28.00 -12.07 2.37
N ARG A 14 26.92 -11.55 2.97
CA ARG A 14 25.58 -11.53 2.34
C ARG A 14 25.51 -10.62 1.12
N VAL A 15 26.17 -9.46 1.19
CA VAL A 15 26.19 -8.48 0.10
C VAL A 15 27.38 -8.67 -0.85
N ASN A 16 28.15 -9.74 -0.66
CA ASN A 16 29.32 -10.09 -1.46
C ASN A 16 30.33 -8.93 -1.63
N SER A 17 30.56 -8.20 -0.54
CA SER A 17 31.35 -6.97 -0.49
C SER A 17 32.39 -7.02 0.64
N THR A 18 33.27 -6.01 0.72
CA THR A 18 34.31 -5.97 1.76
C THR A 18 33.73 -5.44 3.09
N PRO A 19 34.22 -5.94 4.25
CA PRO A 19 33.81 -5.44 5.56
C PRO A 19 33.97 -3.93 5.68
N GLU A 20 35.03 -3.35 5.11
CA GLU A 20 35.33 -1.92 5.14
C GLU A 20 34.34 -1.10 4.30
N ALA A 21 33.90 -1.64 3.16
CA ALA A 21 32.89 -0.99 2.33
C ALA A 21 31.54 -0.97 3.04
N VAL A 22 31.15 -2.10 3.63
CA VAL A 22 29.92 -2.20 4.42
C VAL A 22 29.95 -1.27 5.62
N ASP A 23 31.08 -1.13 6.30
CA ASP A 23 31.24 -0.19 7.40
C ASP A 23 30.95 1.24 6.99
N LYS A 24 31.55 1.66 5.87
CA LYS A 24 31.37 3.02 5.34
C LYS A 24 29.92 3.26 4.96
N LEU A 25 29.22 2.25 4.45
CA LEU A 25 27.79 2.35 4.17
C LEU A 25 26.99 2.51 5.46
N VAL A 26 27.28 1.75 6.50
CA VAL A 26 26.58 1.89 7.79
C VAL A 26 26.80 3.28 8.40
N HIS A 27 28.01 3.84 8.34
CA HIS A 27 28.27 5.21 8.80
C HIS A 27 27.49 6.24 7.98
N ARG A 28 27.39 6.08 6.65
CA ARG A 28 26.54 6.95 5.81
C ARG A 28 25.06 6.81 6.13
N LEU A 29 24.61 5.60 6.45
CA LEU A 29 23.21 5.36 6.84
C LEU A 29 22.87 6.03 8.18
N VAL A 30 23.83 6.09 9.11
CA VAL A 30 23.70 6.89 10.34
C VAL A 30 23.68 8.39 10.01
N GLU A 31 24.57 8.86 9.13
CA GLU A 31 24.60 10.26 8.66
C GLU A 31 23.31 10.66 7.92
N TYR A 32 22.65 9.72 7.24
CA TYR A 32 21.35 9.92 6.56
C TYR A 32 20.14 9.66 7.46
N GLU A 33 20.33 9.63 8.78
CA GLU A 33 19.27 9.48 9.79
C GLU A 33 18.42 8.20 9.63
N THR A 34 18.92 7.18 8.91
CA THR A 34 18.21 5.90 8.82
C THR A 34 18.36 5.08 10.10
N PHE A 35 19.49 5.24 10.79
CA PHE A 35 19.76 4.75 12.14
C PHE A 35 19.94 5.94 13.08
N ASP A 36 19.61 5.73 14.35
CA ASP A 36 19.79 6.73 15.40
C ASP A 36 21.29 6.96 15.67
N GLU A 37 21.72 8.22 15.54
CA GLU A 37 23.12 8.58 15.62
C GLU A 37 23.67 8.50 17.06
N GLU A 38 22.89 8.91 18.05
CA GLU A 38 23.31 8.89 19.46
C GLU A 38 23.47 7.46 19.97
N LEU A 39 22.52 6.61 19.62
CA LEU A 39 22.49 5.21 20.02
C LEU A 39 23.53 4.37 19.25
N PHE A 40 23.81 4.70 17.99
CA PHE A 40 24.91 4.09 17.26
C PHE A 40 26.28 4.49 17.85
N LYS A 41 26.49 5.76 18.21
CA LYS A 41 27.76 6.21 18.79
C LYS A 41 28.03 5.65 20.18
N THR A 42 26.98 5.53 21.01
CA THR A 42 27.11 5.09 22.40
C THR A 42 27.19 3.57 22.50
N GLU A 43 26.30 2.86 21.79
CA GLU A 43 26.07 1.43 21.99
C GLU A 43 26.36 0.58 20.75
N ASN A 44 26.76 1.21 19.64
CA ASN A 44 26.91 0.57 18.33
C ASN A 44 25.63 -0.15 17.89
N VAL A 45 24.44 0.36 18.23
CA VAL A 45 23.18 -0.30 17.87
C VAL A 45 22.62 0.30 16.60
N LEU A 46 22.28 -0.56 15.63
CA LEU A 46 21.54 -0.20 14.43
C LEU A 46 20.04 -0.32 14.70
N THR A 47 19.45 0.79 15.13
CA THR A 47 18.00 0.93 15.29
C THR A 47 17.61 2.38 15.09
N SER A 48 16.31 2.63 14.90
CA SER A 48 15.73 3.97 14.91
C SER A 48 14.25 3.86 15.30
N VAL A 49 13.65 5.00 15.67
CA VAL A 49 12.22 5.09 15.99
C VAL A 49 11.36 4.48 14.88
N ARG A 50 11.69 4.76 13.61
CA ARG A 50 10.98 4.21 12.44
C ARG A 50 11.08 2.68 12.35
N ILE A 51 12.27 2.13 12.57
CA ILE A 51 12.51 0.68 12.53
C ILE A 51 11.75 -0.01 13.65
N GLN A 52 11.78 0.54 14.86
CA GLN A 52 11.07 0.00 16.02
C GLN A 52 9.55 0.07 15.84
N ASN A 53 9.02 1.18 15.32
CA ASN A 53 7.59 1.28 14.98
C ASN A 53 7.18 0.19 14.00
N THR A 54 7.89 0.07 12.88
CA THR A 54 7.62 -0.97 11.86
C THR A 54 7.66 -2.37 12.47
N TYR A 55 8.61 -2.59 13.39
CA TYR A 55 8.74 -3.85 14.11
C TYR A 55 7.54 -4.11 15.04
N ILE A 56 7.10 -3.12 15.83
CA ILE A 56 5.87 -3.23 16.64
C ILE A 56 4.73 -3.63 15.73
N GLU A 57 4.52 -2.89 14.64
CA GLU A 57 3.43 -3.14 13.70
C GLU A 57 3.40 -4.58 13.19
N ALA A 58 4.57 -5.11 12.82
CA ALA A 58 4.71 -6.48 12.36
C ALA A 58 4.48 -7.53 13.46
N THR A 59 4.73 -7.17 14.73
CA THR A 59 4.66 -8.08 15.89
C THR A 59 3.47 -7.86 16.81
N LYS A 60 2.54 -6.94 16.49
CA LYS A 60 1.31 -6.61 17.24
C LYS A 60 0.49 -7.84 17.70
N ARG A 61 0.61 -8.99 17.03
CA ARG A 61 -0.13 -10.23 17.34
C ARG A 61 0.60 -11.22 18.26
N ARG A 62 1.84 -10.93 18.67
CA ARG A 62 2.66 -11.82 19.52
C ARG A 62 2.49 -11.44 20.99
N LYS A 63 2.40 -12.44 21.88
CA LYS A 63 2.13 -12.24 23.33
C LYS A 63 3.31 -11.69 24.15
N ASN A 64 4.50 -11.57 23.56
CA ASN A 64 5.66 -10.92 24.20
C ASN A 64 6.20 -9.87 23.25
N ALA A 65 5.83 -8.61 23.44
CA ALA A 65 6.41 -7.49 22.72
C ALA A 65 7.49 -6.85 23.61
N HIS A 66 8.74 -7.24 23.33
CA HIS A 66 10.01 -6.55 23.56
C HIS A 66 10.36 -6.04 24.97
N HIS A 67 11.37 -6.69 25.57
CA HIS A 67 12.31 -6.07 26.50
C HIS A 67 13.66 -5.97 25.77
N ASP A 68 13.82 -4.97 24.92
CA ASP A 68 15.13 -4.68 24.34
C ASP A 68 15.70 -3.43 25.02
N GLU A 69 16.91 -3.57 25.58
CA GLU A 69 17.70 -2.58 26.31
C GLU A 69 17.92 -1.23 25.57
N PHE A 70 17.54 -1.14 24.29
CA PHE A 70 17.77 -0.01 23.39
C PHE A 70 16.49 0.44 22.65
N TRP A 71 15.34 0.32 23.32
CA TRP A 71 14.04 0.76 22.81
C TRP A 71 13.88 2.28 22.95
N LEU A 72 13.49 2.95 21.87
CA LEU A 72 13.39 4.42 21.77
C LEU A 72 11.94 4.93 21.85
N LEU A 73 10.96 4.03 21.84
CA LEU A 73 9.55 4.39 21.96
C LEU A 73 9.17 4.32 23.43
N ASP A 74 8.69 5.42 24.00
CA ASP A 74 8.19 5.43 25.36
C ASP A 74 7.00 4.45 25.49
N ASP A 75 7.05 3.60 26.51
CA ASP A 75 5.99 2.66 26.83
C ASP A 75 4.73 3.44 27.24
N GLU A 76 3.83 3.70 26.29
CA GLU A 76 2.44 3.98 26.63
C GLU A 76 1.91 2.78 27.43
N PRO A 77 1.38 2.97 28.66
CA PRO A 77 1.08 1.86 29.54
C PRO A 77 0.04 0.95 28.90
N MET A 78 0.46 -0.28 28.61
CA MET A 78 -0.41 -1.35 28.16
C MET A 78 -1.58 -1.51 29.15
N GLN A 79 -2.75 -0.99 28.78
CA GLN A 79 -3.98 -1.43 29.41
C GLN A 79 -4.25 -2.88 28.99
N ASN A 80 -3.88 -3.77 29.92
CA ASN A 80 -4.39 -5.13 30.03
C ASN A 80 -5.85 -5.21 29.57
N GLN A 81 -6.12 -5.89 28.47
CA GLN A 81 -7.40 -6.56 28.28
C GLN A 81 -7.16 -8.00 27.84
N VAL A 82 -7.24 -8.84 28.87
CA VAL A 82 -7.57 -10.26 28.85
C VAL A 82 -8.71 -10.49 27.85
N GLN A 83 -8.55 -11.50 26.99
CA GLN A 83 -9.65 -12.02 26.16
C GLN A 83 -10.85 -12.40 27.06
N PRO A 84 -12.07 -12.40 26.51
CA PRO A 84 -12.64 -13.73 26.32
C PRO A 84 -13.23 -13.94 24.93
N ASP A 85 -13.51 -15.22 24.75
CA ASP A 85 -13.82 -15.99 23.56
C ASP A 85 -15.17 -15.63 22.87
N GLN A 86 -15.20 -15.91 21.57
CA GLN A 86 -16.31 -16.08 20.62
C GLN A 86 -17.35 -14.96 20.35
N SER A 87 -17.67 -14.90 19.04
CA SER A 87 -18.95 -14.54 18.40
C SER A 87 -19.25 -13.07 18.03
N GLU A 88 -19.56 -12.92 16.73
CA GLU A 88 -20.45 -11.94 16.08
C GLU A 88 -19.90 -10.54 15.68
N GLU A 89 -19.92 -10.32 14.36
CA GLU A 89 -20.07 -9.03 13.65
C GLU A 89 -21.30 -8.23 14.15
N PRO A 90 -21.56 -6.95 13.74
CA PRO A 90 -20.75 -6.01 12.95
C PRO A 90 -20.80 -4.53 13.44
N VAL A 91 -20.05 -3.65 12.74
CA VAL A 91 -20.52 -2.32 12.27
C VAL A 91 -20.46 -1.07 13.20
N LYS A 92 -19.65 -0.11 12.71
CA LYS A 92 -19.88 1.36 12.49
C LYS A 92 -19.33 2.42 13.46
N LYS A 93 -18.73 3.42 12.79
CA LYS A 93 -18.65 4.88 13.04
C LYS A 93 -17.68 5.34 14.12
N ASP A 94 -17.04 6.50 14.02
CA ASP A 94 -16.84 7.53 13.00
C ASP A 94 -15.76 8.45 13.62
N SER A 95 -14.97 9.14 12.77
CA SER A 95 -14.43 10.50 13.01
C SER A 95 -13.46 10.73 14.20
N THR A 96 -12.43 11.57 14.17
CA THR A 96 -11.93 12.69 13.33
C THR A 96 -10.56 13.04 13.97
N ASP A 97 -9.45 13.08 13.24
CA ASP A 97 -8.90 14.22 12.49
C ASP A 97 -7.87 15.05 13.29
N ASN A 98 -6.98 15.72 12.53
CA ASN A 98 -5.88 16.65 12.86
C ASN A 98 -4.47 16.00 12.96
N LEU A 99 -3.54 16.13 11.99
CA LEU A 99 -2.91 17.33 11.34
C LEU A 99 -2.28 18.23 12.40
N ASP A 100 -0.98 18.53 12.40
CA ASP A 100 -0.22 19.44 11.50
C ASP A 100 1.20 19.46 12.15
N ASP A 101 2.30 19.15 11.44
CA ASP A 101 3.23 20.13 10.79
C ASP A 101 4.02 20.97 11.84
N SER A 102 5.26 21.42 11.70
CA SER A 102 6.26 21.60 10.64
C SER A 102 7.51 22.15 11.40
N LYS A 103 8.77 22.17 10.94
CA LYS A 103 9.29 23.10 9.92
C LYS A 103 10.84 23.14 9.87
N ALA A 104 11.39 22.89 8.67
CA ALA A 104 12.43 23.60 7.88
C ALA A 104 13.79 24.04 8.52
N GLU A 105 14.92 24.20 7.81
CA GLU A 105 15.20 24.46 6.39
C GLU A 105 16.74 24.44 6.14
N LYS A 106 17.22 23.96 4.99
CA LYS A 106 18.09 24.76 4.08
C LYS A 106 18.44 24.04 2.76
N ALA A 107 17.99 24.65 1.68
CA ALA A 107 18.18 24.26 0.29
C ALA A 107 19.63 24.39 -0.23
N LYS A 108 20.03 23.49 -1.13
CA LYS A 108 20.44 23.76 -2.52
C LYS A 108 20.89 22.48 -3.26
N LEU A 109 20.33 22.32 -4.47
CA LEU A 109 20.61 21.32 -5.53
C LEU A 109 19.84 19.99 -5.42
N LEU A 110 18.79 19.88 -6.23
CA LEU A 110 17.88 18.76 -6.48
C LEU A 110 18.57 17.62 -7.24
N PRO A 111 18.49 16.35 -6.78
CA PRO A 111 18.63 15.21 -7.68
C PRO A 111 17.68 14.04 -7.32
N SER A 112 16.81 13.63 -8.24
CA SER A 112 16.04 12.36 -8.27
C SER A 112 15.10 12.01 -7.10
N ASP A 113 15.56 12.04 -5.86
CA ASP A 113 14.90 11.44 -4.71
C ASP A 113 13.61 12.16 -4.31
N GLU A 114 13.56 13.50 -4.40
CA GLU A 114 12.35 14.27 -4.07
C GLU A 114 11.22 14.07 -5.10
N ALA A 115 11.57 13.89 -6.38
CA ALA A 115 10.57 13.66 -7.42
C ALA A 115 9.96 12.26 -7.28
N GLU A 116 10.81 11.27 -6.98
CA GLU A 116 10.36 9.90 -6.68
C GLU A 116 9.53 9.84 -5.39
N GLN A 117 9.93 10.58 -4.35
CA GLN A 117 9.15 10.71 -3.12
C GLN A 117 7.78 11.32 -3.39
N ARG A 118 7.71 12.43 -4.13
CA ARG A 118 6.43 13.04 -4.51
C ARG A 118 5.54 12.07 -5.28
N MET A 119 6.08 11.35 -6.26
CA MET A 119 5.30 10.35 -7.02
C MET A 119 4.81 9.21 -6.12
N ASN A 120 5.61 8.79 -5.15
CA ASN A 120 5.23 7.77 -4.18
C ASN A 120 4.14 8.28 -3.23
N ASP A 121 4.25 9.51 -2.74
CA ASP A 121 3.24 10.15 -1.88
C ASP A 121 1.91 10.34 -2.63
N GLU A 122 1.95 10.83 -3.88
CA GLU A 122 0.80 10.89 -4.79
C GLU A 122 0.15 9.50 -4.97
N PHE A 123 0.97 8.47 -5.23
CA PHE A 123 0.49 7.10 -5.36
C PHE A 123 -0.17 6.61 -4.06
N ILE A 124 0.44 6.82 -2.91
CA ILE A 124 -0.09 6.37 -1.62
C ILE A 124 -1.41 7.08 -1.31
N GLN A 125 -1.40 8.42 -1.32
CA GLN A 125 -2.55 9.23 -0.92
C GLN A 125 -3.70 9.14 -1.93
N GLY A 126 -3.38 9.20 -3.22
CA GLY A 126 -4.35 9.23 -4.31
C GLY A 126 -4.85 7.84 -4.69
N PHE A 127 -3.95 6.94 -5.05
CA PHE A 127 -4.31 5.64 -5.61
C PHE A 127 -4.48 4.56 -4.52
N TRP A 128 -3.46 4.37 -3.68
CA TRP A 128 -3.36 3.22 -2.78
C TRP A 128 -4.45 3.23 -1.71
N GLN A 129 -4.75 4.37 -1.10
CA GLN A 129 -5.82 4.49 -0.10
C GLN A 129 -7.23 4.28 -0.70
N ASN A 130 -7.41 4.58 -1.98
CA ASN A 130 -8.71 4.45 -2.67
C ASN A 130 -8.92 3.08 -3.32
N TYR A 131 -7.89 2.23 -3.37
CA TYR A 131 -7.97 0.92 -3.99
C TYR A 131 -8.55 -0.14 -3.03
N PRO A 132 -9.57 -0.92 -3.44
CA PRO A 132 -10.27 -1.85 -2.55
C PRO A 132 -9.43 -3.06 -2.10
N LYS A 133 -8.47 -3.53 -2.91
CA LYS A 133 -7.58 -4.66 -2.60
C LYS A 133 -6.10 -4.25 -2.68
N ARG A 134 -5.51 -3.89 -1.53
CA ARG A 134 -4.14 -3.37 -1.41
C ARG A 134 -3.11 -4.49 -1.28
N GLN A 135 -2.67 -5.05 -2.41
CA GLN A 135 -1.66 -6.13 -2.47
C GLN A 135 -0.55 -5.79 -3.46
N LYS A 136 0.64 -6.38 -3.27
CA LYS A 136 1.82 -6.19 -4.16
C LYS A 136 2.21 -4.71 -4.33
N TYR A 137 2.39 -4.01 -3.20
CA TYR A 137 2.70 -2.57 -3.16
C TYR A 137 3.84 -2.15 -4.10
N GLN A 138 5.01 -2.79 -4.00
CA GLN A 138 6.18 -2.43 -4.80
C GLN A 138 5.96 -2.64 -6.31
N GLU A 139 5.31 -3.74 -6.69
CA GLU A 139 4.97 -4.00 -8.08
C GLU A 139 3.93 -2.99 -8.60
N ALA A 140 2.98 -2.59 -7.77
CA ALA A 140 1.95 -1.61 -8.13
C ALA A 140 2.54 -0.21 -8.30
N LEU A 141 3.47 0.19 -7.41
CA LEU A 141 4.20 1.45 -7.53
C LEU A 141 5.02 1.48 -8.83
N ALA A 142 5.74 0.41 -9.14
CA ALA A 142 6.51 0.33 -10.39
C ALA A 142 5.60 0.48 -11.63
N GLU A 143 4.41 -0.11 -11.61
CA GLU A 143 3.46 0.00 -12.71
C GLU A 143 2.80 1.38 -12.79
N TYR A 144 2.60 2.05 -11.66
CA TYR A 144 2.14 3.44 -11.59
C TYR A 144 3.18 4.40 -12.17
N THR A 145 4.46 4.24 -11.82
CA THR A 145 5.54 5.04 -12.39
C THR A 145 5.61 4.87 -13.90
N LYS A 146 5.54 3.63 -14.40
CA LYS A 146 5.46 3.38 -15.85
C LYS A 146 4.25 4.09 -16.47
N ALA A 147 3.07 4.01 -15.87
CA ALA A 147 1.88 4.69 -16.40
C ALA A 147 2.11 6.20 -16.56
N ARG A 148 2.77 6.84 -15.58
CA ARG A 148 3.14 8.26 -15.61
C ARG A 148 4.18 8.56 -16.69
N GLU A 149 5.19 7.70 -16.86
CA GLU A 149 6.18 7.79 -17.95
C GLU A 149 5.55 7.64 -19.34
N PHE A 150 4.53 6.78 -19.47
CA PHE A 150 3.75 6.62 -20.71
C PHE A 150 2.74 7.75 -20.96
N GLY A 151 2.74 8.80 -20.13
CA GLY A 151 1.97 10.02 -20.34
C GLY A 151 0.59 10.04 -19.68
N ALA A 152 0.26 9.05 -18.82
CA ALA A 152 -0.97 9.11 -18.04
C ALA A 152 -0.85 10.20 -16.96
N THR A 153 -1.91 11.00 -16.82
CA THR A 153 -1.94 12.04 -15.78
C THR A 153 -2.32 11.40 -14.46
N GLU A 154 -1.70 11.83 -13.35
CA GLU A 154 -2.06 11.40 -11.99
C GLU A 154 -3.58 11.46 -11.77
N LYS A 155 -4.19 12.59 -12.15
CA LYS A 155 -5.63 12.80 -12.02
C LYS A 155 -6.46 11.73 -12.72
N GLU A 156 -6.06 11.31 -13.93
CA GLU A 156 -6.78 10.28 -14.70
C GLU A 156 -6.75 8.93 -13.98
N ILE A 157 -5.57 8.56 -13.44
CA ILE A 157 -5.40 7.30 -12.71
C ILE A 157 -6.22 7.31 -11.41
N ILE A 158 -6.17 8.42 -10.65
CA ILE A 158 -6.91 8.58 -9.39
C ILE A 158 -8.43 8.56 -9.65
N ASP A 159 -8.90 9.31 -10.64
CA ASP A 159 -10.32 9.36 -11.00
C ASP A 159 -10.82 7.98 -11.48
N GLY A 160 -10.01 7.26 -12.26
CA GLY A 160 -10.28 5.89 -12.66
C GLY A 160 -10.43 4.93 -11.46
N VAL A 161 -9.56 5.03 -10.46
CA VAL A 161 -9.64 4.20 -9.25
C VAL A 161 -10.88 4.51 -8.42
N LYS A 162 -11.26 5.79 -8.31
CA LYS A 162 -12.48 6.20 -7.61
C LYS A 162 -13.72 5.65 -8.30
N ASN A 163 -13.76 5.69 -9.63
CA ASN A 163 -14.86 5.13 -10.41
C ASN A 163 -14.90 3.61 -10.31
N TYR A 164 -13.75 2.93 -10.36
CA TYR A 164 -13.66 1.48 -10.15
C TYR A 164 -14.15 1.06 -8.75
N SER A 165 -13.76 1.81 -7.71
CA SER A 165 -14.22 1.60 -6.34
C SER A 165 -15.75 1.76 -6.21
N LYS A 166 -16.32 2.78 -6.86
CA LYS A 166 -17.78 2.98 -6.91
C LYS A 166 -18.48 1.85 -7.67
N TYR A 167 -17.94 1.43 -8.82
CA TYR A 167 -18.45 0.30 -9.60
C TYR A 167 -18.51 -0.98 -8.76
N LEU A 168 -17.44 -1.29 -8.03
CA LEU A 168 -17.39 -2.47 -7.16
C LEU A 168 -18.44 -2.40 -6.03
N LYS A 169 -18.68 -1.22 -5.45
CA LYS A 169 -19.75 -1.01 -4.46
C LYS A 169 -21.14 -1.17 -5.08
N ALA A 170 -21.36 -0.65 -6.29
CA ALA A 170 -22.65 -0.69 -6.99
C ALA A 170 -23.03 -2.10 -7.46
N LYS A 171 -22.04 -2.90 -7.88
CA LYS A 171 -22.23 -4.28 -8.34
C LYS A 171 -22.48 -5.30 -7.22
N GLY A 172 -22.37 -4.92 -5.95
CA GLY A 172 -22.62 -5.81 -4.81
C GLY A 172 -21.85 -7.12 -4.86
N LYS A 173 -20.66 -7.15 -5.50
CA LYS A 173 -19.86 -8.38 -5.61
C LYS A 173 -19.23 -8.70 -4.26
N GLY A 174 -19.91 -9.51 -3.46
CA GLY A 174 -19.27 -10.31 -2.43
C GLY A 174 -18.21 -11.20 -3.06
N ASP A 175 -16.94 -10.97 -2.73
CA ASP A 175 -15.74 -11.75 -3.09
C ASP A 175 -15.45 -12.09 -4.57
N GLY A 176 -16.29 -11.65 -5.52
CA GLY A 176 -16.14 -11.97 -6.94
C GLY A 176 -15.16 -11.05 -7.69
N TYR A 177 -13.90 -11.50 -7.81
CA TYR A 177 -12.88 -11.02 -8.76
C TYR A 177 -12.63 -9.49 -8.77
N THR A 178 -12.12 -8.96 -7.66
CA THR A 178 -11.48 -7.64 -7.61
C THR A 178 -10.09 -7.74 -8.25
N ALA A 179 -9.82 -6.92 -9.26
CA ALA A 179 -8.51 -6.87 -9.90
C ALA A 179 -7.45 -6.48 -8.86
N LEU A 180 -6.26 -7.07 -8.96
CA LEU A 180 -5.10 -6.59 -8.20
C LEU A 180 -4.68 -5.20 -8.73
N PRO A 181 -4.15 -4.31 -7.88
CA PRO A 181 -3.75 -2.97 -8.29
C PRO A 181 -2.66 -3.02 -9.38
N THR A 182 -1.76 -4.00 -9.31
CA THR A 182 -0.78 -4.28 -10.36
C THR A 182 -1.44 -4.59 -11.70
N THR A 183 -2.39 -5.53 -11.74
CA THR A 183 -3.10 -5.91 -12.96
C THR A 183 -3.99 -4.77 -13.48
N TRP A 184 -4.54 -3.96 -12.59
CA TRP A 184 -5.37 -2.81 -12.95
C TRP A 184 -4.55 -1.70 -13.59
N LEU A 185 -3.37 -1.39 -13.04
CA LEU A 185 -2.44 -0.42 -13.60
C LEU A 185 -1.82 -0.93 -14.92
N ALA A 186 -1.33 -2.17 -14.95
CA ALA A 186 -0.74 -2.76 -16.15
C ALA A 186 -1.74 -2.82 -17.32
N GLY A 187 -3.02 -3.09 -17.01
CA GLY A 187 -4.11 -3.12 -17.98
C GLY A 187 -4.63 -1.74 -18.40
N LYS A 188 -4.04 -0.64 -17.92
CA LYS A 188 -4.48 0.74 -18.17
C LYS A 188 -5.96 0.97 -17.86
N ARG A 189 -6.48 0.29 -16.84
CA ARG A 189 -7.92 0.20 -16.57
C ARG A 189 -8.53 1.48 -16.00
N TRP A 190 -7.74 2.54 -15.82
CA TRP A 190 -8.27 3.90 -15.62
C TRP A 190 -8.95 4.44 -16.89
N GLN A 191 -8.66 3.85 -18.06
CA GLN A 191 -9.31 4.16 -19.34
C GLN A 191 -10.53 3.28 -19.61
N ASP A 192 -10.85 2.31 -18.74
CA ASP A 192 -12.05 1.48 -18.88
C ASP A 192 -13.30 2.32 -18.57
N ASP A 193 -14.34 2.16 -19.38
CA ASP A 193 -15.66 2.74 -19.11
C ASP A 193 -16.38 1.92 -18.03
N TYR A 194 -16.42 2.45 -16.80
CA TYR A 194 -17.16 1.85 -15.69
C TYR A 194 -18.62 2.28 -15.73
N ASP A 195 -19.53 1.33 -15.99
CA ASP A 195 -20.96 1.55 -15.82
C ASP A 195 -21.30 1.66 -14.33
N LEU A 196 -21.55 2.88 -13.86
CA LEU A 196 -21.87 3.19 -12.47
C LEU A 196 -23.35 2.95 -12.14
N THR A 197 -24.16 2.42 -13.08
CA THR A 197 -25.56 2.11 -12.78
C THR A 197 -25.63 1.01 -11.71
N PRO A 198 -26.29 1.25 -10.57
CA PRO A 198 -26.50 0.20 -9.59
C PRO A 198 -27.33 -0.91 -10.25
N GLU A 199 -26.90 -2.15 -10.07
CA GLU A 199 -27.65 -3.32 -10.53
C GLU A 199 -28.91 -3.42 -9.67
N THR A 200 -29.91 -2.63 -10.06
CA THR A 200 -31.21 -2.61 -9.42
C THR A 200 -31.80 -3.98 -9.67
N ALA A 201 -32.11 -4.72 -8.61
CA ALA A 201 -32.78 -6.01 -8.71
C ALA A 201 -34.13 -5.81 -9.44
N GLY A 202 -34.14 -6.07 -10.74
CA GLY A 202 -35.37 -6.06 -11.53
C GLY A 202 -35.24 -5.46 -12.92
N ALA A 203 -34.72 -6.24 -13.87
CA ALA A 203 -35.42 -6.52 -15.12
C ALA A 203 -34.61 -7.55 -15.91
N LYS A 204 -35.02 -8.82 -15.82
CA LYS A 204 -34.77 -9.76 -16.91
C LYS A 204 -35.43 -9.16 -18.16
N GLN A 205 -34.67 -8.44 -18.98
CA GLN A 205 -35.03 -8.28 -20.39
C GLN A 205 -34.77 -9.63 -21.05
N ARG A 206 -35.68 -10.58 -20.78
CA ARG A 206 -35.97 -11.61 -21.77
C ARG A 206 -36.65 -10.85 -22.89
N SER A 207 -35.90 -10.53 -23.93
CA SER A 207 -36.49 -10.18 -25.21
C SER A 207 -37.53 -11.25 -25.53
N PRO A 208 -38.81 -10.90 -25.77
CA PRO A 208 -39.73 -11.86 -26.34
C PRO A 208 -39.18 -12.16 -27.72
N VAL A 209 -38.73 -13.39 -27.96
CA VAL A 209 -38.59 -13.89 -29.32
C VAL A 209 -40.01 -13.96 -29.85
N SER A 210 -40.48 -12.89 -30.49
CA SER A 210 -41.67 -12.94 -31.34
C SER A 210 -41.29 -13.81 -32.52
N TYR A 211 -41.59 -15.10 -32.43
CA TYR A 211 -41.63 -15.93 -33.62
C TYR A 211 -42.84 -15.42 -34.40
N GLU A 212 -42.55 -14.58 -35.39
CA GLU A 212 -43.51 -14.24 -36.44
C GLU A 212 -44.13 -15.54 -36.91
N SER A 213 -45.46 -15.56 -36.91
CA SER A 213 -46.25 -16.62 -37.52
C SER A 213 -45.83 -16.69 -38.98
N PHE A 214 -45.02 -17.69 -39.32
CA PHE A 214 -44.85 -18.10 -40.71
C PHE A 214 -46.20 -18.61 -41.16
N ASP A 215 -46.85 -17.79 -41.98
CA ASP A 215 -48.04 -18.15 -42.74
C ASP A 215 -47.75 -19.43 -43.53
N ASP A 216 -48.64 -20.40 -43.34
CA ASP A 216 -48.62 -21.74 -43.88
C ASP A 216 -49.16 -21.68 -45.31
N SER A 217 -48.43 -21.04 -46.23
CA SER A 217 -48.74 -21.08 -47.65
C SER A 217 -47.56 -20.64 -48.52
N VAL A 218 -46.84 -21.62 -49.08
CA VAL A 218 -46.23 -21.69 -50.43
C VAL A 218 -45.06 -22.68 -50.38
N ILE A 219 -45.39 -23.96 -50.60
CA ILE A 219 -44.46 -24.89 -51.26
C ILE A 219 -45.18 -25.25 -52.57
N PRO A 220 -44.68 -24.81 -53.75
CA PRO A 220 -45.28 -25.20 -55.02
C PRO A 220 -45.02 -26.69 -55.29
N PHE A 221 -46.01 -27.32 -55.92
CA PHE A 221 -46.04 -28.72 -56.34
C PHE A 221 -44.85 -29.14 -57.21
#